data_AF-A0AA48H8N7-F1
#
_entry.id   AF-A0AA48H8N7-F1
#
_cell.length_a   1.000
_cell.length_b   1.000
_cell.length_c   1.000
_cell.angle_alpha   90.00
_cell.angle_beta   90.00
_cell.angle_gamma   90.00
#
_symmetry.space_group_name_H-M   'P 1'
#
loop_
_entity.id
_entity.type
_entity.pdbx_description
1 polymer ?
#
loop_
_entity_poly.entity_id
_entity_poly.type
_entity_poly.pdbx_seq_one_letter_code
_entity_poly.pdbx_strand_id
1 'polypeptide(L)'
;MNSLSLILSPFIALQGVGQAPVAVANDAPETWTLEYPRVIQPFVEDYRRCLTRQTRRVTGQADFEQQHRRDVETCTEAFEEAQEGANLMLAGRAEYSDYSPADIREVFEHIGRIHVARGADLDNQFTFTLRSAQLAEEQYQAERPKGLVLELRDASVVKARTDATAAAAEAAQEQRTQAREEASGAQD
;
A
#
# COMPACT_ATOMS: atom_id res chain seq x y z
N MET A 1 18.51 -0.10 49.56
CA MET A 1 19.13 -0.52 48.29
C MET A 1 18.02 -1.05 47.41
N ASN A 2 17.76 -0.36 46.31
CA ASN A 2 16.64 -0.56 45.41
C ASN A 2 16.80 -1.85 44.60
N SER A 3 15.71 -2.59 44.40
CA SER A 3 15.61 -3.56 43.31
C SER A 3 14.28 -3.31 42.61
N LEU A 4 14.35 -2.45 41.60
CA LEU A 4 13.30 -2.24 40.61
C LEU A 4 13.51 -3.20 39.43
N SER A 5 12.39 -3.78 39.00
CA SER A 5 12.01 -4.03 37.61
C SER A 5 12.83 -5.01 36.78
N LEU A 6 12.18 -6.10 36.37
CA LEU A 6 12.27 -6.67 35.01
C LEU A 6 11.03 -7.55 34.77
N ILE A 7 9.89 -6.93 34.49
CA ILE A 7 8.77 -7.59 33.79
C ILE A 7 8.95 -7.24 32.31
N LEU A 8 9.54 -8.17 31.56
CA LEU A 8 9.75 -8.05 30.13
C LEU A 8 8.43 -8.42 29.42
N SER A 9 7.70 -7.42 28.94
CA SER A 9 6.49 -7.57 28.13
C SER A 9 6.77 -8.27 26.80
N PRO A 10 6.05 -9.35 26.42
CA PRO A 10 6.09 -9.88 25.06
C PRO A 10 5.03 -9.14 24.22
N PHE A 11 5.26 -7.87 23.90
CA PHE A 11 4.35 -7.08 23.04
C PHE A 11 4.90 -6.85 21.63
N ILE A 12 6.00 -7.50 21.24
CA ILE A 12 6.59 -7.37 19.90
C ILE A 12 6.31 -8.65 19.10
N ALA A 13 5.04 -8.90 18.81
CA ALA A 13 4.62 -9.92 17.82
C ALA A 13 3.52 -9.41 16.89
N LEU A 14 3.40 -8.07 16.75
CA LEU A 14 2.53 -7.40 15.78
C LEU A 14 3.35 -6.56 14.79
N GLN A 15 4.54 -7.02 14.41
CA GLN A 15 5.19 -6.49 13.21
C GLN A 15 4.46 -7.09 12.02
N GLY A 16 3.55 -6.29 11.47
CA GLY A 16 2.72 -6.66 10.34
C GLY A 16 3.54 -7.28 9.23
N VAL A 17 2.95 -8.30 8.60
CA VAL A 17 3.28 -8.76 7.25
C VAL A 17 2.92 -7.66 6.24
N GLY A 18 3.54 -6.49 6.38
CA GLY A 18 3.66 -5.54 5.29
C GLY A 18 4.83 -6.03 4.47
N GLN A 19 4.57 -6.73 3.37
CA GLN A 19 5.61 -6.91 2.36
C GLN A 19 6.15 -5.50 2.05
N ALA A 20 7.44 -5.29 2.33
CA ALA A 20 8.09 -4.05 1.95
C ALA A 20 7.80 -3.82 0.47
N PRO A 21 7.41 -2.61 0.03
CA PRO A 21 7.18 -2.34 -1.38
C PRO A 21 8.48 -2.67 -2.12
N VAL A 22 8.50 -3.82 -2.80
CA VAL A 22 9.62 -4.20 -3.65
C VAL A 22 9.45 -3.35 -4.89
N ALA A 23 10.36 -2.40 -5.09
CA ALA A 23 10.44 -1.68 -6.34
C ALA A 23 10.67 -2.72 -7.45
N VAL A 24 9.66 -2.92 -8.29
CA VAL A 24 9.81 -3.71 -9.50
C VAL A 24 10.74 -2.91 -10.40
N ALA A 25 11.97 -3.39 -10.56
CA ALA A 25 12.91 -2.79 -11.51
C ALA A 25 12.34 -3.00 -12.93
N ASN A 26 12.19 -1.90 -13.67
CA ASN A 26 11.72 -1.92 -15.05
C ASN A 26 12.93 -2.09 -15.98
N ASP A 27 12.93 -3.16 -16.79
CA ASP A 27 14.10 -3.61 -17.57
C ASP A 27 14.38 -2.80 -18.85
N ALA A 28 13.74 -1.65 -19.06
CA ALA A 28 13.92 -0.81 -20.25
C ALA A 28 14.59 0.55 -19.94
N PRO A 29 15.93 0.64 -19.88
CA PRO A 29 16.65 1.86 -19.47
C PRO A 29 16.38 3.08 -20.38
N GLU A 30 16.09 2.84 -21.65
CA GLU A 30 15.72 3.86 -22.65
C GLU A 30 14.26 4.38 -22.53
N THR A 31 13.47 3.86 -21.59
CA THR A 31 12.11 4.35 -21.30
C THR A 31 12.01 5.28 -20.09
N TRP A 32 13.14 5.62 -19.44
CA TRP A 32 13.15 6.44 -18.21
C TRP A 32 14.17 7.57 -18.19
N THR A 33 15.14 7.53 -19.10
CA THR A 33 16.24 8.51 -19.18
C THR A 33 16.13 9.27 -20.49
N LEU A 34 16.18 10.60 -20.41
CA LEU A 34 16.10 11.47 -21.57
C LEU A 34 17.21 12.51 -21.45
N GLU A 35 18.07 12.55 -22.47
CA GLU A 35 19.13 13.55 -22.58
C GLU A 35 18.65 14.69 -23.47
N TYR A 36 18.92 15.92 -23.03
CA TYR A 36 18.60 17.13 -23.77
C TYR A 36 19.50 18.29 -23.32
N PRO A 37 19.66 19.34 -24.14
CA PRO A 37 20.40 20.53 -23.75
C PRO A 37 19.87 21.14 -22.45
N ARG A 38 20.76 21.34 -21.46
CA ARG A 38 20.36 21.91 -20.17
C ARG A 38 19.63 23.26 -20.31
N VAL A 39 19.95 24.03 -21.35
CA VAL A 39 19.33 25.34 -21.60
C VAL A 39 17.82 25.27 -21.86
N ILE A 40 17.30 24.14 -22.35
CA ILE A 40 15.85 23.96 -22.59
C ILE A 40 15.10 23.36 -21.40
N GLN A 41 15.80 23.11 -20.28
CA GLN A 41 15.21 22.53 -19.07
C GLN A 41 13.94 23.27 -18.59
N PRO A 42 13.86 24.62 -18.58
CA PRO A 42 12.64 25.31 -18.15
C PRO A 42 11.41 24.93 -18.97
N PHE A 43 11.55 24.77 -20.29
CA PHE A 43 10.44 24.38 -21.18
C PHE A 43 10.03 22.92 -20.95
N VAL A 44 11.00 22.04 -20.74
CA VAL A 44 10.75 20.65 -20.33
C VAL A 44 9.98 20.60 -19.01
N GLU A 45 10.34 21.43 -18.04
CA GLU A 45 9.65 21.50 -16.75
C GLU A 45 8.21 22.00 -16.88
N ASP A 46 7.95 22.95 -17.78
CA ASP A 46 6.59 23.47 -18.00
C ASP A 46 5.68 22.43 -18.65
N TYR A 47 6.15 21.67 -19.64
CA TYR A 47 5.37 20.56 -20.19
C TYR A 47 5.11 19.47 -19.14
N ARG A 48 6.15 19.07 -18.39
CA ARG A 48 6.01 18.08 -17.29
C ARG A 48 5.07 18.55 -16.20
N ARG A 49 5.04 19.86 -15.90
CA ARG A 49 4.12 20.46 -14.94
C ARG A 49 2.67 20.31 -15.38
N CYS A 50 2.37 20.45 -16.68
CA CYS A 50 1.02 20.17 -17.20
C CYS A 50 0.64 18.69 -16.97
N LEU A 51 1.53 17.77 -17.37
CA LEU A 51 1.29 16.33 -17.26
C LEU A 51 1.07 15.85 -15.81
N THR A 52 1.77 16.47 -14.86
CA THR A 52 1.74 16.06 -13.44
C THR A 52 0.66 16.73 -12.60
N ARG A 53 0.09 17.86 -13.05
CA ARG A 53 -1.01 18.55 -12.36
C ARG A 53 -2.37 17.87 -12.52
N GLN A 54 -2.45 16.87 -13.40
CA GLN A 54 -3.71 16.20 -13.73
C GLN A 54 -4.23 15.38 -12.54
N THR A 55 -5.54 15.44 -12.30
CA THR A 55 -6.17 14.70 -11.20
C THR A 55 -6.28 13.23 -11.57
N ARG A 56 -5.86 12.33 -10.68
CA ARG A 56 -5.98 10.88 -10.85
C ARG A 56 -7.26 10.36 -10.24
N ARG A 57 -7.97 9.50 -10.97
CA ARG A 57 -9.14 8.78 -10.48
C ARG A 57 -8.74 7.35 -10.15
N VAL A 58 -8.96 6.91 -8.92
CA VAL A 58 -8.72 5.52 -8.51
C VAL A 58 -10.08 4.82 -8.43
N THR A 59 -10.35 3.92 -9.37
CA THR A 59 -11.64 3.22 -9.52
C THR A 59 -11.60 1.76 -9.06
N GLY A 60 -10.44 1.28 -8.60
CA GLY A 60 -10.20 -0.15 -8.35
C GLY A 60 -9.91 -0.95 -9.61
N GLN A 61 -9.62 -0.28 -10.73
CA GLN A 61 -9.20 -0.88 -12.00
C GLN A 61 -7.78 -0.41 -12.35
N ALA A 62 -7.07 -1.22 -13.13
CA ALA A 62 -5.79 -0.85 -13.74
C ALA A 62 -6.04 -0.01 -15.01
N ASP A 63 -6.34 1.28 -14.81
CA ASP A 63 -6.64 2.24 -15.88
C ASP A 63 -5.70 3.46 -15.90
N PHE A 64 -4.58 3.42 -15.18
CA PHE A 64 -3.63 4.52 -15.07
C PHE A 64 -2.95 4.84 -16.40
N GLU A 65 -2.58 3.85 -17.21
CA GLU A 65 -2.01 4.08 -18.54
C GLU A 65 -2.96 4.93 -19.40
N GLN A 66 -4.25 4.56 -19.40
CA GLN A 66 -5.26 5.28 -20.16
C GLN A 66 -5.46 6.71 -19.64
N GLN A 67 -5.41 6.92 -18.33
CA GLN A 67 -5.43 8.26 -17.74
C GLN A 67 -4.20 9.07 -18.18
N HIS A 68 -3.00 8.48 -18.18
CA HIS A 68 -1.77 9.17 -18.62
C HIS A 68 -1.78 9.48 -20.12
N ARG A 69 -2.34 8.62 -20.98
CA ARG A 69 -2.52 8.92 -22.41
C ARG A 69 -3.44 10.13 -22.62
N ARG A 70 -4.53 10.22 -21.87
CA ARG A 70 -5.45 11.38 -21.91
C ARG A 70 -4.78 12.67 -21.46
N ASP A 71 -3.85 12.61 -20.52
CA ASP A 71 -3.08 13.80 -20.11
C ASP A 71 -2.23 14.34 -21.26
N VAL A 72 -1.60 13.46 -22.04
CA VAL A 72 -0.78 13.87 -23.20
C VAL A 72 -1.63 14.62 -24.20
N GLU A 73 -2.84 14.13 -24.50
CA GLU A 73 -3.81 14.81 -25.37
C GLU A 73 -4.24 16.17 -24.77
N THR A 74 -4.54 16.21 -23.47
CA THR A 74 -4.98 17.42 -22.76
C THR A 74 -3.88 18.49 -22.71
N CYS A 75 -2.61 18.09 -22.65
CA CYS A 75 -1.47 18.98 -22.54
C CYS A 75 -0.83 19.35 -23.90
N THR A 76 -1.57 19.23 -25.01
CA THR A 76 -1.06 19.55 -26.35
C THR A 76 -0.62 21.03 -26.48
N GLU A 77 -1.38 21.97 -25.93
CA GLU A 77 -1.00 23.39 -25.94
C GLU A 77 0.32 23.64 -25.20
N ALA A 78 0.45 23.09 -23.98
CA ALA A 78 1.69 23.18 -23.21
C ALA A 78 2.88 22.49 -23.90
N PHE A 79 2.64 21.44 -24.68
CA PHE A 79 3.65 20.80 -25.52
C PHE A 79 4.12 21.76 -26.63
N GLU A 80 3.19 22.36 -27.36
CA GLU A 80 3.51 23.25 -28.49
C GLU A 80 4.24 24.51 -28.02
N GLU A 81 3.77 25.15 -26.95
CA GLU A 81 4.42 26.33 -26.35
C GLU A 81 5.84 26.02 -25.86
N ALA A 82 6.02 24.89 -25.17
CA ALA A 82 7.33 24.48 -24.67
C ALA A 82 8.30 24.15 -25.82
N GLN A 83 7.81 23.47 -26.87
CA GLN A 83 8.60 23.15 -28.05
C GLN A 83 9.03 24.43 -28.79
N GLU A 84 8.13 25.38 -28.98
CA GLU A 84 8.45 26.66 -29.62
C GLU A 84 9.47 27.45 -28.79
N GLY A 85 9.24 27.59 -27.48
CA GLY A 85 10.15 28.29 -26.58
C GLY A 85 11.55 27.66 -26.55
N ALA A 86 11.63 26.33 -26.54
CA ALA A 86 12.89 25.60 -26.63
C ALA A 86 13.62 25.86 -27.95
N ASN A 87 12.92 25.82 -29.09
CA ASN A 87 13.51 26.12 -30.39
C ASN A 87 14.04 27.55 -30.48
N LEU A 88 13.28 28.54 -29.98
CA LEU A 88 13.72 29.94 -29.92
C LEU A 88 14.96 30.12 -29.04
N MET A 89 15.02 29.43 -27.90
CA MET A 89 16.16 29.48 -26.98
C MET A 89 17.44 28.93 -27.61
N LEU A 90 17.32 27.90 -28.45
CA LEU A 90 18.46 27.26 -29.13
C LEU A 90 18.91 28.03 -30.38
N ALA A 91 17.98 28.62 -31.14
CA ALA A 91 18.29 29.33 -32.38
C ALA A 91 19.29 30.49 -32.19
N GLY A 92 19.35 31.09 -30.99
CA GLY A 92 20.28 32.17 -30.66
C GLY A 92 21.71 31.71 -30.31
N ARG A 93 22.02 30.42 -30.37
CA ARG A 93 23.24 29.83 -29.78
C ARG A 93 23.96 28.90 -30.75
N ALA A 94 25.15 29.30 -31.19
CA ALA A 94 25.96 28.53 -32.13
C ALA A 94 26.32 27.13 -31.61
N GLU A 95 26.53 26.98 -30.30
CA GLU A 95 26.85 25.70 -29.65
C GLU A 95 25.75 24.63 -29.74
N TYR A 96 24.53 24.99 -30.15
CA TYR A 96 23.40 24.07 -30.31
C TYR A 96 22.90 24.01 -31.76
N SER A 97 23.71 24.45 -32.72
CA SER A 97 23.34 24.47 -34.15
C SER A 97 23.06 23.08 -34.76
N ASP A 98 23.52 22.02 -34.10
CA ASP A 98 23.24 20.63 -34.49
C ASP A 98 21.82 20.16 -34.15
N TYR A 99 21.09 20.87 -33.28
CA TYR A 99 19.72 20.52 -32.91
C TYR A 99 18.74 21.11 -33.92
N SER A 100 18.05 20.24 -34.65
CA SER A 100 16.94 20.64 -35.50
C SER A 100 15.63 20.79 -34.70
N PRO A 101 14.64 21.52 -35.22
CA PRO A 101 13.31 21.56 -34.61
C PRO A 101 12.65 20.18 -34.46
N ALA A 102 13.00 19.23 -35.34
CA ALA A 102 12.51 17.86 -35.25
C ALA A 102 13.14 17.11 -34.07
N ASP A 103 14.43 17.32 -33.79
CA ASP A 103 15.10 16.73 -32.62
C ASP A 103 14.50 17.24 -31.32
N ILE A 104 14.20 18.55 -31.27
CA ILE A 104 13.55 19.15 -30.10
C ILE A 104 12.14 18.62 -29.92
N ARG A 105 11.37 18.47 -31.00
CA ARG A 105 10.06 17.85 -30.95
C ARG A 105 10.13 16.41 -30.41
N GLU A 106 11.09 15.62 -30.86
CA GLU A 106 11.29 14.24 -30.39
C GLU A 106 11.55 14.18 -28.87
N VAL A 107 12.31 15.13 -28.31
CA VAL A 107 12.51 15.24 -26.86
C VAL A 107 11.17 15.35 -26.12
N PHE A 108 10.28 16.24 -26.56
CA PHE A 108 8.97 16.42 -25.92
C PHE A 108 8.04 15.22 -26.15
N GLU A 109 8.05 14.62 -27.34
CA GLU A 109 7.27 13.41 -27.63
C GLU A 109 7.75 12.23 -26.75
N HIS A 110 9.07 12.11 -26.53
CA HIS A 110 9.63 11.12 -25.62
C HIS A 110 9.19 11.35 -24.18
N ILE A 111 9.13 12.60 -23.69
CA ILE A 111 8.55 12.91 -22.37
C ILE A 111 7.12 12.37 -22.25
N GLY A 112 6.29 12.59 -23.27
CA GLY A 112 4.92 12.06 -23.33
C GLY A 112 4.88 10.53 -23.26
N ARG A 113 5.75 9.84 -24.00
CA ARG A 113 5.87 8.37 -23.94
C ARG A 113 6.30 7.87 -22.56
N ILE A 114 7.27 8.53 -21.92
CA ILE A 114 7.70 8.21 -20.55
C ILE A 114 6.53 8.36 -19.57
N HIS A 115 5.74 9.43 -19.72
CA HIS A 115 4.56 9.66 -18.89
C HIS A 115 3.52 8.53 -19.02
N VAL A 116 3.25 8.08 -20.24
CA VAL A 116 2.34 6.93 -20.48
C VAL A 116 2.91 5.64 -19.92
N ALA A 117 4.21 5.38 -20.13
CA ALA A 117 4.88 4.18 -19.61
C ALA A 117 4.82 4.09 -18.08
N ARG A 118 4.91 5.23 -17.38
CA ARG A 118 4.69 5.29 -15.92
C ARG A 118 3.27 4.89 -15.52
N GLY A 119 2.26 5.27 -16.31
CA GLY A 119 0.89 4.82 -16.11
C GLY A 119 0.76 3.29 -16.26
N ALA A 120 1.37 2.72 -17.30
CA ALA A 120 1.37 1.27 -17.51
C ALA A 120 2.10 0.52 -16.37
N ASP A 121 3.18 1.08 -15.85
CA ASP A 121 3.89 0.51 -14.69
C ASP A 121 3.00 0.46 -13.44
N LEU A 122 2.24 1.54 -13.18
CA LEU A 122 1.25 1.56 -12.09
C LEU A 122 0.15 0.50 -12.28
N ASP A 123 -0.32 0.30 -13.50
CA ASP A 123 -1.30 -0.74 -13.84
C ASP A 123 -0.76 -2.15 -13.57
N ASN A 124 0.51 -2.39 -13.90
CA ASN A 124 1.20 -3.65 -13.62
C ASN A 124 1.32 -3.89 -12.11
N GLN A 125 1.75 -2.88 -11.35
CA GLN A 125 1.86 -2.95 -9.88
C GLN A 125 0.51 -3.18 -9.21
N PHE A 126 -0.54 -2.49 -9.68
CA PHE A 126 -1.91 -2.65 -9.19
C PHE A 126 -2.40 -4.09 -9.42
N THR A 127 -2.23 -4.60 -10.64
CA THR A 127 -2.62 -5.96 -11.01
C THR A 127 -1.84 -7.02 -10.23
N PHE A 128 -0.54 -6.81 -10.04
CA PHE A 128 0.31 -7.69 -9.25
C PHE A 128 -0.19 -7.76 -7.79
N THR A 129 -0.52 -6.61 -7.21
CA THR A 129 -1.02 -6.52 -5.83
C THR A 129 -2.36 -7.25 -5.67
N LEU A 130 -3.30 -7.03 -6.60
CA LEU A 130 -4.59 -7.72 -6.60
C LEU A 130 -4.44 -9.24 -6.69
N ARG A 131 -3.60 -9.72 -7.63
CA ARG A 131 -3.35 -11.16 -7.79
C ARG A 131 -2.72 -11.76 -6.54
N SER A 132 -1.77 -11.06 -5.94
CA SER A 132 -1.07 -11.51 -4.73
C SER A 132 -2.02 -11.61 -3.54
N ALA A 133 -2.92 -10.63 -3.38
CA ALA A 133 -3.95 -10.65 -2.35
C ALA A 133 -4.94 -11.82 -2.55
N GLN A 134 -5.35 -12.08 -3.79
CA GLN A 134 -6.22 -13.20 -4.11
C GLN A 134 -5.56 -14.55 -3.80
N LEU A 135 -4.30 -14.74 -4.16
CA LEU A 135 -3.55 -15.96 -3.84
C LEU A 135 -3.40 -16.15 -2.32
N ALA A 136 -3.15 -15.08 -1.57
CA ALA A 136 -3.07 -15.14 -0.11
C ALA A 136 -4.42 -15.54 0.52
N GLU A 137 -5.53 -15.00 0.01
CA GLU A 137 -6.88 -15.41 0.43
C GLU A 137 -7.13 -16.88 0.12
N GLU A 138 -6.84 -17.34 -1.10
CA GLU A 138 -7.00 -18.74 -1.50
C GLU A 138 -6.18 -19.69 -0.61
N GLN A 139 -4.93 -19.33 -0.32
CA GLN A 139 -4.06 -20.09 0.57
C GLN A 139 -4.61 -20.12 2.00
N TYR A 140 -5.03 -18.97 2.54
CA TYR A 140 -5.68 -18.90 3.84
C TYR A 140 -6.93 -19.78 3.89
N GLN A 141 -7.78 -19.74 2.86
CA GLN A 141 -9.00 -20.56 2.80
C GLN A 141 -8.71 -22.06 2.65
N ALA A 142 -7.59 -22.44 2.03
CA ALA A 142 -7.15 -23.82 1.90
C ALA A 142 -6.54 -24.38 3.18
N GLU A 143 -5.68 -23.59 3.84
CA GLU A 143 -4.92 -23.97 5.04
C GLU A 143 -5.69 -23.72 6.34
N ARG A 144 -6.72 -22.86 6.33
CA ARG A 144 -7.50 -22.58 7.54
C ARG A 144 -8.04 -23.89 8.12
N PRO A 145 -8.02 -24.06 9.46
CA PRO A 145 -8.57 -25.24 10.09
C PRO A 145 -10.03 -25.44 9.67
N LYS A 146 -10.31 -26.49 8.91
CA LYS A 146 -11.67 -26.91 8.57
C LYS A 146 -12.24 -27.70 9.74
N GLY A 147 -12.58 -26.99 10.81
CA GLY A 147 -13.12 -27.50 12.07
C GLY A 147 -13.75 -26.37 12.86
N LEU A 148 -14.46 -26.69 13.96
CA LEU A 148 -15.28 -25.75 14.74
C LEU A 148 -14.52 -24.42 15.02
N VAL A 149 -14.81 -23.38 14.25
CA VAL A 149 -14.39 -22.02 14.55
C VAL A 149 -15.25 -21.60 15.73
N LEU A 150 -14.69 -21.63 16.95
CA LEU A 150 -15.24 -20.88 18.06
C LEU A 150 -15.11 -19.40 17.69
N GLU A 151 -16.08 -18.87 16.93
CA GLU A 151 -16.21 -17.43 16.80
C GLU A 151 -16.32 -16.87 18.22
N LEU A 152 -15.38 -16.00 18.59
CA LEU A 152 -15.25 -15.38 19.93
C LEU A 152 -16.50 -14.60 20.38
N ARG A 153 -17.60 -14.65 19.63
CA ARG A 153 -18.94 -14.26 20.08
C ARG A 153 -19.45 -15.13 21.23
N ASP A 154 -19.01 -16.39 21.31
CA ASP A 154 -19.44 -17.33 22.37
C ASP A 154 -18.50 -17.41 23.58
N ALA A 155 -17.41 -16.63 23.62
CA ALA A 155 -16.54 -16.58 24.80
C ALA A 155 -17.31 -16.09 26.06
N SER A 156 -18.34 -15.27 25.87
CA SER A 156 -19.26 -14.85 26.94
C SER A 156 -20.15 -16.01 27.44
N VAL A 157 -20.61 -16.89 26.55
CA VAL A 157 -21.42 -18.07 26.87
C VAL A 157 -20.59 -19.12 27.60
N VAL A 158 -19.36 -19.37 27.14
CA VAL A 158 -18.43 -20.29 27.80
C VAL A 158 -18.03 -19.78 29.18
N LYS A 159 -17.73 -18.47 29.32
CA LYS A 159 -17.44 -17.85 30.62
C LYS A 159 -18.65 -17.92 31.56
N ALA A 160 -19.85 -17.59 31.08
CA ALA A 160 -21.07 -17.64 31.90
C ALA A 160 -21.38 -19.04 32.44
N ARG A 161 -21.17 -20.09 31.62
CA ARG A 161 -21.30 -21.48 32.09
C ARG A 161 -20.24 -21.84 33.13
N THR A 162 -19.00 -21.42 32.92
CA THR A 162 -17.89 -21.74 33.83
C THR A 162 -18.09 -21.07 35.19
N ASP A 163 -18.50 -19.79 35.20
CA ASP A 163 -18.78 -19.02 36.42
C ASP A 163 -19.98 -19.59 37.19
N ALA A 164 -21.06 -20.00 36.50
CA ALA A 164 -22.22 -20.63 37.14
C ALA A 164 -21.89 -22.00 37.76
N THR A 165 -21.00 -22.77 37.13
CA THR A 165 -20.58 -24.07 37.66
C THR A 165 -19.66 -23.91 38.87
N ALA A 166 -18.82 -22.87 38.89
CA ALA A 166 -17.98 -22.53 40.03
C ALA A 166 -18.82 -22.12 41.25
N ALA A 167 -19.81 -21.23 41.07
CA ALA A 167 -20.72 -20.82 42.16
C ALA A 167 -21.52 -22.00 42.74
N ALA A 168 -21.96 -22.94 41.89
CA ALA A 168 -22.66 -24.13 42.35
C ALA A 168 -21.74 -25.09 43.13
N ALA A 169 -20.47 -25.20 42.74
CA ALA A 169 -19.48 -26.02 43.44
C ALA A 169 -19.11 -25.42 44.82
N GLU A 170 -18.96 -24.10 44.91
CA GLU A 170 -18.72 -23.37 46.15
C GLU A 170 -19.90 -23.53 47.13
N ALA A 171 -21.14 -23.32 46.67
CA ALA A 171 -22.33 -23.51 47.51
C ALA A 171 -22.46 -24.95 48.03
N ALA A 172 -22.14 -25.95 47.20
CA ALA A 172 -22.15 -27.35 47.62
C ALA A 172 -21.02 -27.68 48.62
N GLN A 173 -19.92 -26.94 48.60
CA GLN A 173 -18.83 -27.09 49.56
C GLN A 173 -19.17 -26.43 50.90
N GLU A 174 -19.79 -25.25 50.88
CA GLU A 174 -20.30 -24.56 52.08
C GLU A 174 -21.35 -25.41 52.81
N GLN A 175 -22.34 -25.96 52.08
CA GLN A 175 -23.35 -26.85 52.67
C GLN A 175 -22.74 -28.09 53.32
N ARG A 176 -21.73 -28.70 52.69
CA ARG A 176 -21.01 -29.85 53.26
C ARG A 176 -20.21 -29.48 54.50
N THR A 177 -19.72 -28.24 54.58
CA THR A 177 -18.96 -27.75 55.72
C THR A 177 -19.91 -27.46 56.89
N GLN A 178 -21.02 -26.78 56.64
CA GLN A 178 -22.08 -26.52 57.63
C GLN A 178 -22.68 -27.82 58.18
N ALA A 179 -23.04 -28.77 57.30
CA ALA A 179 -23.57 -30.07 57.75
C ALA A 179 -22.57 -30.86 58.60
N ARG A 180 -21.26 -30.68 58.37
CA ARG A 180 -20.21 -31.32 59.16
C ARG A 180 -20.01 -30.62 60.51
N GLU A 181 -20.12 -29.31 60.56
CA GLU A 181 -20.06 -28.52 61.78
C GLU A 181 -21.28 -28.81 62.68
N GLU A 182 -22.48 -28.84 62.11
CA GLU A 182 -23.72 -29.23 62.80
C GLU A 182 -23.67 -30.67 63.34
N ALA A 183 -23.11 -31.60 62.57
CA ALA A 183 -22.90 -32.98 63.03
C ALA A 183 -21.85 -33.08 64.16
N SER A 184 -20.89 -32.17 64.23
CA SER A 184 -19.88 -32.11 65.30
C SER A 184 -20.36 -31.38 66.56
N GLY A 185 -21.28 -30.43 66.43
CA GLY A 185 -21.87 -29.67 67.55
C GLY A 185 -22.99 -30.39 68.30
N ALA A 186 -23.47 -31.53 67.78
CA ALA A 186 -24.51 -32.35 68.43
C ALA A 186 -23.93 -33.47 69.33
N GLN A 187 -22.62 -33.45 69.61
CA GLN A 187 -21.92 -34.47 70.43
C GLN A 187 -21.42 -33.96 71.79
N ASP A 188 -21.83 -32.78 72.26
CA ASP A 188 -21.60 -32.30 73.62
C ASP A 188 -22.84 -32.48 74.53
#